data_AF-A0A8S2Y693-F1
#
_entry.id   AF-A0A8S2Y693-F1
#
_cell.length_a   1.000
_cell.length_b   1.000
_cell.length_c   1.000
_cell.angle_alpha   90.00
_cell.angle_beta   90.00
_cell.angle_gamma   90.00
#
_symmetry.space_group_name_H-M   'P 1'
#
loop_
_entity.id
_entity.type
_entity.pdbx_description
1 polymer ?
#
loop_
_entity_poly.entity_id
_entity_poly.type
_entity_poly.pdbx_seq_one_letter_code
_entity_poly.pdbx_strand_id
1 'polypeptide(L)' 'MLLCRVCLGRSFLQFSASKLAHAPPGHHSVIGRPTQGGLAYPEYVIYRGEQAYPEYCITYNLLNPV' A
#
# COMPACT_ATOMS: atom_id res chain seq x y z
N MET A 1 -7.60 5.44 -12.05
CA MET A 1 -6.51 5.06 -11.11
C MET A 1 -6.05 6.33 -10.41
N LEU A 2 -5.72 6.26 -9.12
CA LEU A 2 -5.08 7.39 -8.42
C LEU A 2 -3.61 7.10 -8.25
N LEU A 3 -2.76 8.09 -8.55
CA LEU A 3 -1.37 8.08 -8.13
C LEU A 3 -1.24 9.07 -6.97
N CYS A 4 -1.05 8.52 -5.78
CA CYS A 4 -1.09 9.26 -4.53
C CYS A 4 0.32 9.56 -4.01
N ARG A 5 0.48 10.71 -3.36
CA ARG A 5 1.58 10.92 -2.42
C ARG A 5 1.22 10.30 -1.10
N VAL A 6 2.05 9.39 -0.59
CA VAL A 6 1.76 8.64 0.65
C VAL A 6 2.92 8.77 1.63
N CYS A 7 2.62 9.30 2.82
CA CYS A 7 3.56 9.47 3.93
C CYS A 7 3.68 8.17 4.74
N LEU A 8 4.66 7.33 4.38
CA LEU A 8 4.85 6.01 5.01
C LEU A 8 5.51 6.06 6.40
N GLY A 9 6.30 7.09 6.69
CA GLY A 9 7.07 7.19 7.94
C GLY A 9 7.92 5.93 8.18
N ARG A 10 8.02 5.50 9.44
CA ARG A 10 8.62 4.20 9.78
C ARG A 10 7.67 3.05 9.45
N SER A 11 8.03 2.22 8.48
CA SER A 11 7.23 1.07 8.03
C SER A 11 7.57 -0.22 8.77
N PHE A 12 6.54 -0.97 9.16
CA PHE A 12 6.67 -2.32 9.69
C PHE A 12 6.59 -3.33 8.54
N LEU A 13 7.55 -4.26 8.47
CA LEU A 13 7.63 -5.25 7.40
C LEU A 13 6.90 -6.53 7.81
N GLN A 14 5.99 -7.00 6.96
CA GLN A 14 5.26 -8.25 7.18
C GLN A 14 5.05 -8.99 5.86
N PHE A 15 4.74 -10.28 5.90
CA PHE A 15 4.46 -11.08 4.69
C PHE A 15 3.00 -10.96 4.19
N SER A 16 2.16 -10.25 4.94
CA SER A 16 0.81 -9.84 4.55
C SER A 16 0.51 -8.49 5.20
N ALA A 17 -0.14 -7.59 4.46
CA ALA A 17 -0.49 -6.27 4.98
C ALA A 17 -1.88 -6.23 5.64
N SER A 18 -2.69 -7.30 5.50
CA SER A 18 -4.16 -7.26 5.60
C SER A 18 -4.79 -7.67 6.94
N LYS A 19 -4.10 -7.54 8.08
CA LYS A 19 -4.64 -8.04 9.38
C LYS A 19 -4.56 -7.07 10.57
N LEU A 20 -4.23 -5.81 10.34
CA LEU A 20 -4.04 -4.86 11.43
C LEU A 20 -5.11 -3.77 11.36
N ALA A 21 -5.64 -3.38 12.52
CA ALA A 21 -6.55 -2.24 12.60
C ALA A 21 -5.77 -0.91 12.56
N HIS A 22 -4.55 -0.89 13.12
CA HIS A 22 -3.69 0.28 13.27
C HIS A 22 -2.22 -0.11 12.98
N ALA A 23 -1.36 0.88 12.73
CA ALA A 23 0.07 0.61 12.63
C ALA A 23 0.62 0.05 13.96
N PRO A 24 1.56 -0.91 13.93
CA PRO A 24 2.22 -1.40 15.14
C PRO A 24 2.90 -0.25 15.93
N PRO A 25 3.10 -0.38 17.25
CA PRO A 25 3.74 0.65 18.06
C PRO A 25 5.08 1.13 17.46
N GLY A 26 5.26 2.44 17.41
CA GLY A 26 6.45 3.08 16.82
C GLY A 26 6.51 3.08 15.30
N HIS A 27 5.49 2.55 14.61
CA HIS A 27 5.38 2.54 13.15
C HIS A 27 4.19 3.37 12.69
N HIS A 28 4.20 3.69 11.40
CA HIS A 28 3.22 4.60 10.77
C HIS A 28 2.55 3.95 9.54
N SER A 29 3.13 2.86 9.05
CA SER A 29 2.64 2.08 7.92
C SER A 29 3.09 0.63 8.04
N VAL A 30 2.48 -0.23 7.23
CA VAL A 30 2.87 -1.63 7.05
C VAL A 30 3.19 -1.88 5.58
N ILE A 31 4.26 -2.61 5.32
CA ILE A 31 4.62 -3.09 3.97
C ILE A 31 4.49 -4.60 3.96
N GLY A 32 3.52 -5.09 3.19
CA GLY A 32 3.40 -6.49 2.82
C GLY A 32 4.46 -6.83 1.78
N ARG A 33 5.45 -7.66 2.13
CA ARG A 33 6.51 -8.09 1.22
C ARG A 33 6.09 -9.33 0.42
N PRO A 34 6.45 -9.40 -0.88
CA PRO A 34 6.24 -10.59 -1.67
C PRO A 34 6.94 -11.82 -1.09
N THR A 35 6.29 -12.98 -1.14
CA THR A 35 6.87 -14.27 -0.76
C THR A 35 6.32 -15.38 -1.64
N GLN A 36 7.08 -16.48 -1.75
CA GLN A 36 6.57 -17.70 -2.38
C GLN A 36 5.35 -18.22 -1.60
N GLY A 37 4.20 -18.38 -2.27
CA GLY A 37 2.94 -18.78 -1.64
C GLY A 37 2.22 -17.68 -0.83
N GLY A 38 2.72 -16.44 -0.86
CA GLY A 38 2.08 -15.27 -0.24
C GLY A 38 1.77 -14.19 -1.28
N LEU A 39 2.08 -12.93 -0.95
CA LEU A 39 1.88 -11.82 -1.88
C LEU A 39 2.77 -11.96 -3.12
N ALA A 40 2.20 -11.69 -4.30
CA ALA A 40 2.96 -11.63 -5.55
C ALA A 40 3.70 -10.29 -5.73
N TYR A 41 3.09 -9.20 -5.26
CA TYR A 41 3.61 -7.83 -5.33
C TYR A 41 3.52 -7.16 -3.97
N PRO A 42 4.35 -6.14 -3.69
CA PRO A 42 4.31 -5.45 -2.41
C PRO A 42 3.01 -4.68 -2.24
N GLU A 43 2.48 -4.69 -1.03
CA GLU A 43 1.31 -3.90 -0.63
C GLU A 43 1.70 -2.92 0.45
N TYR A 44 1.21 -1.68 0.35
CA TYR A 44 1.49 -0.60 1.31
C TYR A 44 0.20 -0.21 2.01
N VAL A 45 0.20 -0.23 3.34
CA VAL A 45 -0.98 0.10 4.16
C VAL A 45 -0.65 1.23 5.12
N ILE A 46 -1.49 2.26 5.08
CA ILE A 46 -1.56 3.36 6.04
C ILE A 46 -2.88 3.25 6.81
N TYR A 47 -2.92 3.79 8.03
CA TYR A 47 -4.08 3.64 8.93
C TYR A 47 -4.78 4.96 9.24
N ARG A 48 -4.34 6.04 8.59
CA ARG A 48 -4.87 7.40 8.73
C ARG A 48 -5.02 8.01 7.35
N GLY A 49 -6.19 8.58 7.06
CA GLY A 49 -6.49 9.15 5.74
C GLY A 49 -5.57 10.32 5.39
N GLU A 50 -5.21 11.13 6.38
CA GLU A 50 -4.31 12.28 6.24
C GLU A 50 -2.87 11.92 5.81
N GLN A 51 -2.49 10.63 5.84
CA GLN A 51 -1.20 10.18 5.32
C GLN A 51 -1.17 10.06 3.79
N ALA A 52 -2.31 10.13 3.10
CA ALA A 52 -2.38 10.06 1.65
C ALA A 52 -3.02 11.31 1.05
N TYR A 53 -2.39 11.84 0.00
CA TYR A 53 -2.94 12.88 -0.84
C TYR A 53 -3.11 12.36 -2.28
N PRO A 54 -4.32 12.39 -2.85
CA PRO A 54 -4.57 11.93 -4.22
C PRO A 54 -4.04 12.96 -5.23
N GLU A 55 -2.73 12.90 -5.49
CA GLU A 55 -2.03 13.91 -6.29
C GLU A 55 -2.44 13.90 -7.77
N TYR A 56 -2.67 12.72 -8.34
CA TYR A 56 -3.10 12.59 -9.74
C TYR A 56 -4.28 11.62 -9.90
N CYS A 57 -5.23 12.01 -10.76
CA CYS A 57 -6.31 11.15 -11.23
C CYS A 57 -6.07 10.74 -12.69
N ILE A 58 -5.84 9.45 -12.91
CA ILE A 58 -5.48 8.89 -14.22
C ILE A 58 -6.70 8.20 -14.82
N THR A 59 -7.11 8.67 -15.98
CA THR A 59 -8.12 8.04 -16.85
C THR A 59 -7.41 7.13 -17.85
N TYR A 60 -7.82 5.87 -17.95
CA TYR A 60 -7.20 4.89 -18.82
C TYR A 60 -8.19 3.82 -19.27
N ASN A 61 -7.87 3.13 -20.36
CA ASN A 61 -8.57 1.95 -20.83
C ASN A 61 -7.65 0.73 -20.71
N LEU A 62 -8.19 -0.41 -20.31
CA LEU A 62 -7.49 -1.68 -20.45
C LEU A 62 -7.54 -2.11 -21.93
N LEU A 63 -6.40 -2.51 -22.47
CA LEU A 63 -6.30 -3.05 -23.82
C LEU A 63 -6.48 -4.56 -23.75
N ASN A 64 -7.27 -5.10 -24.67
CA ASN A 64 -7.33 -6.55 -24.84
C ASN A 64 -5.98 -7.05 -25.36
N PRO A 65 -5.45 -8.16 -24.82
CA PRO A 65 -4.27 -8.80 -25.39
C PRO A 65 -4.59 -9.25 -26.82
N VAL A 66 -3.61 -9.08 -27.73
CA VAL A 66 -3.67 -9.50 -29.13
C VAL A 66 -3.30 -10.97 -29.25
#